data_AF-A0A1S3DQD0-F1
#
_entry.id   AF-A0A1S3DQD0-F1
#
_cell.length_a   1.000
_cell.length_b   1.000
_cell.length_c   1.000
_cell.angle_alpha   90.00
_cell.angle_beta   90.00
_cell.angle_gamma   90.00
#
_symmetry.space_group_name_H-M   'P 1'
#
loop_
_entity.id
_entity.type
_entity.pdbx_description
1 polymer ?
#
loop_
_entity_poly.entity_id
_entity_poly.type
_entity_poly.pdbx_seq_one_letter_code
_entity_poly.pdbx_strand_id
1 'polypeptide(L)' 'MEDSHCKGYIDLAEVMSVTQAQPTPGPPKKTDDKSFFDLRTNRRTYNFCANDAANAQEWIEKIQACLQ' A
#
# COMPACT_ATOMS: atom_id res chain seq x y z
N MET A 1 8.56 -13.06 -14.11
CA MET A 1 8.45 -14.35 -13.40
C MET A 1 7.49 -14.09 -12.26
N GLU A 2 6.26 -14.60 -12.34
CA GLU A 2 5.34 -14.53 -11.21
C GLU A 2 5.87 -15.44 -10.11
N ASP A 3 6.00 -14.92 -8.89
CA ASP A 3 6.38 -15.73 -7.73
C ASP A 3 5.38 -16.88 -7.59
N SER A 4 5.83 -18.12 -7.81
CA SER A 4 4.96 -19.30 -7.77
C SER A 4 4.45 -19.65 -6.36
N HIS A 5 4.96 -18.96 -5.34
CA HIS A 5 4.59 -19.17 -3.94
C HIS A 5 4.51 -17.84 -3.19
N CYS A 6 3.31 -17.50 -2.71
CA CYS A 6 3.11 -16.37 -1.82
C CYS A 6 3.96 -16.55 -0.55
N LYS A 7 4.75 -15.53 -0.19
CA LYS A 7 5.59 -15.54 1.03
C LYS A 7 4.84 -15.12 2.30
N GLY A 8 3.58 -14.76 2.16
CA GLY A 8 2.71 -14.35 3.26
C GLY A 8 1.39 -13.80 2.73
N TYR A 9 0.51 -13.48 3.66
CA TYR A 9 -0.77 -12.82 3.42
C TYR A 9 -0.95 -11.67 4.41
N ILE A 10 -1.67 -10.64 3.98
CA ILE A 10 -2.19 -9.61 4.86
C ILE A 10 -3.69 -9.88 4.93
N ASP A 11 -4.17 -10.21 6.13
CA ASP A 11 -5.59 -10.39 6.34
C ASP A 11 -6.29 -9.02 6.33
N LEU A 12 -7.26 -8.84 5.42
CA LEU A 12 -8.03 -7.60 5.33
C LEU A 12 -8.88 -7.36 6.58
N ALA A 13 -9.24 -8.40 7.32
CA ALA A 13 -9.93 -8.24 8.61
C ALA A 13 -9.02 -7.65 9.71
N GLU A 14 -7.69 -7.72 9.56
CA GLU A 14 -6.74 -7.05 10.47
C GLU A 14 -6.44 -5.61 10.04
N VAL A 15 -6.89 -5.17 8.85
CA VAL A 15 -6.65 -3.80 8.34
C VAL A 15 -7.53 -2.81 9.10
N MET A 16 -6.88 -1.77 9.61
CA MET A 16 -7.52 -0.69 10.37
C MET A 16 -7.71 0.57 9.53
N SER A 17 -6.79 0.86 8.62
CA SER A 17 -6.84 2.04 7.76
C SER A 17 -5.88 1.93 6.59
N VAL A 18 -6.21 2.58 5.49
CA VAL A 18 -5.33 2.80 4.35
C VAL A 18 -5.27 4.30 4.03
N THR A 19 -4.08 4.87 3.87
CA THR A 19 -3.92 6.33 3.67
C THR A 19 -2.78 6.62 2.71
N GLN A 20 -2.93 7.66 1.89
CA GLN A 20 -1.82 8.14 1.06
C GLN A 20 -0.65 8.58 1.96
N ALA A 21 0.57 8.15 1.60
CA ALA A 21 1.77 8.38 2.38
C ALA A 21 2.69 9.36 1.67
N GLN A 22 3.53 10.03 2.45
CA GLN A 22 4.64 10.80 1.91
C GLN A 22 5.82 9.85 1.61
N PRO A 23 6.63 10.12 0.60
CA PRO A 23 7.85 9.35 0.35
C PRO A 23 8.76 9.37 1.57
N THR A 24 9.31 8.21 1.93
CA THR A 24 10.35 8.13 2.95
C THR A 24 11.69 8.68 2.42
N PRO A 25 12.56 9.27 3.27
CA PRO A 25 13.84 9.81 2.82
C PRO A 25 14.70 8.75 2.10
N GLY A 26 15.23 9.13 0.93
CA GLY A 26 15.91 8.20 0.01
C GLY A 26 15.00 7.41 -0.94
N PRO A 27 13.84 7.91 -1.41
CA PRO A 27 13.06 7.16 -2.39
C PRO A 27 13.79 7.15 -3.75
N PRO A 28 13.49 6.19 -4.64
CA PRO A 28 14.04 6.19 -5.99
C PRO A 28 13.73 7.53 -6.67
N LYS A 29 14.74 8.20 -7.24
CA LYS A 29 14.67 9.56 -7.83
C LYS A 29 13.61 9.77 -8.94
N LYS A 30 12.80 8.76 -9.27
CA LYS A 30 11.86 8.74 -10.40
C LYS A 30 10.44 8.30 -10.01
N THR A 31 10.16 8.07 -8.74
CA THR A 31 8.85 7.63 -8.29
C THR A 31 8.02 8.85 -7.89
N ASP A 32 6.81 8.99 -8.43
CA ASP A 32 5.88 10.07 -8.07
C ASP A 32 5.52 9.96 -6.58
N ASP A 33 5.60 11.09 -5.86
CA ASP A 33 5.36 11.17 -4.42
C ASP A 33 3.97 10.67 -4.00
N LYS A 34 3.00 10.74 -4.91
CA LYS A 34 1.63 10.25 -4.70
C LYS A 34 1.47 8.74 -4.90
N SER A 35 2.54 8.05 -5.32
CA SER A 35 2.52 6.59 -5.53
C SER A 35 2.64 5.80 -4.23
N PHE A 36 2.89 6.46 -3.10
CA PHE A 36 3.08 5.83 -1.80
C PHE A 36 1.80 5.82 -0.97
N PHE A 37 1.59 4.73 -0.24
CA PHE A 37 0.48 4.61 0.71
C PHE A 37 0.83 3.69 1.88
N ASP A 38 0.21 3.98 3.03
CA ASP A 38 0.34 3.22 4.25
C ASP A 38 -0.88 2.32 4.45
N LEU A 39 -0.62 1.04 4.75
CA LEU A 39 -1.63 0.09 5.18
C LEU A 39 -1.40 -0.25 6.65
N ARG A 40 -2.24 0.29 7.53
CA ARG A 40 -2.17 0.01 8.96
C ARG A 40 -3.01 -1.21 9.29
N THR A 41 -2.38 -2.18 9.94
CA THR A 41 -3.05 -3.35 10.53
C THR A 41 -2.95 -3.31 12.06
N ASN A 42 -3.65 -4.22 12.75
CA ASN A 42 -3.53 -4.39 14.19
C ASN A 42 -2.10 -4.68 14.68
N ARG A 43 -1.22 -5.22 13.81
CA ARG A 43 0.13 -5.66 14.21
C ARG A 43 1.24 -4.72 13.78
N ARG A 44 1.07 -4.04 12.64
CA ARG A 44 2.08 -3.15 12.05
C ARG A 44 1.50 -2.25 10.97
N THR A 45 2.27 -1.23 10.60
CA THR A 45 2.05 -0.45 9.38
C THR A 45 2.96 -0.95 8.28
N TYR A 46 2.40 -1.20 7.10
CA TYR A 46 3.14 -1.46 5.87
C TYR A 46 3.22 -0.17 5.06
N ASN A 47 4.38 0.09 4.45
CA ASN A 47 4.53 1.18 3.48
C ASN A 47 4.65 0.54 2.09
N PHE A 48 3.70 0.87 1.22
CA PHE A 48 3.66 0.37 -0.15
C PHE A 48 3.92 1.50 -1.15
N CYS A 49 4.40 1.09 -2.32
CA CYS A 49 4.57 1.96 -3.48
C CYS A 49 3.94 1.28 -4.68
N ALA A 50 3.02 1.95 -5.35
CA ALA A 50 2.49 1.54 -6.63
C ALA A 50 3.42 1.99 -7.78
N ASN A 51 3.12 1.57 -9.00
CA ASN A 51 3.87 1.98 -10.19
C ASN A 51 3.70 3.47 -10.51
N ASP A 52 2.55 4.05 -10.16
CA ASP A 52 2.21 5.45 -10.34
C ASP A 52 1.11 5.89 -9.36
N ALA A 53 0.81 7.20 -9.36
CA ALA A 53 -0.17 7.82 -8.49
C ALA A 53 -1.61 7.30 -8.72
N ALA A 54 -1.98 6.94 -9.95
CA ALA A 54 -3.32 6.47 -10.27
C ALA A 54 -3.55 5.06 -9.70
N ASN A 55 -2.57 4.16 -9.86
CA ASN A 55 -2.60 2.84 -9.27
C ASN A 55 -2.58 2.90 -7.74
N ALA A 56 -1.81 3.82 -7.13
CA ALA A 56 -1.85 4.00 -5.68
C ALA A 56 -3.23 4.42 -5.19
N GLN A 57 -3.87 5.37 -5.89
CA GLN A 57 -5.23 5.80 -5.58
C GLN A 57 -6.24 4.65 -5.70
N GLU A 58 -6.14 3.83 -6.75
CA GLU A 58 -7.00 2.66 -6.94
C GLU A 58 -6.85 1.63 -5.80
N TRP A 59 -5.61 1.36 -5.36
CA TRP A 59 -5.34 0.50 -4.20
C TRP A 59 -5.97 1.04 -2.93
N ILE A 60 -5.80 2.34 -2.66
CA ILE A 60 -6.40 3.00 -1.49
C ILE A 60 -7.92 2.85 -1.51
N GLU A 61 -8.57 3.17 -2.63
CA GLU A 61 -10.03 3.11 -2.77
C GLU A 61 -10.57 1.69 -2.59
N LYS A 62 -9.96 0.70 -3.25
CA LYS A 62 -10.39 -0.70 -3.16
C LYS A 62 -10.24 -1.28 -1.76
N ILE A 63 -9.11 -1.01 -1.09
CA ILE A 63 -8.90 -1.47 0.28
C ILE A 63 -9.86 -0.74 1.23
N GLN A 64 -10.04 0.58 1.08
CA GLN A 64 -10.92 1.37 1.91
C GLN A 64 -12.39 0.91 1.80
N ALA A 65 -12.82 0.46 0.62
CA ALA A 65 -14.15 -0.10 0.40
C ALA A 65 -14.40 -1.42 1.16
N CYS A 66 -13.35 -2.17 1.48
CA CYS A 66 -13.45 -3.37 2.32
C CYS A 66 -13.57 -3.06 3.83
N LEU A 67 -13.37 -1.80 4.22
CA LEU A 67 -13.44 -1.37 5.62
C LEU A 67 -14.79 -0.73 6.00
N GLN A 68 -15.74 -0.67 5.07
CA GLN A 68 -17.09 -0.14 5.27
C GLN A 68 -18.09 -1.25 5.62
#